data_AF-A0A371HJM9-F1
#
_entry.id   AF-A0A371HJM9-F1
#
_cell.length_a   1.000
_cell.length_b   1.000
_cell.length_c   1.000
_cell.angle_alpha   90.00
_cell.angle_beta   90.00
_cell.angle_gamma   90.00
#
_symmetry.space_group_name_H-M   'P 1'
#
loop_
_entity.id
_entity.type
_entity.pdbx_description
1 polymer ?
#
loop_
_entity_poly.entity_id
_entity_poly.type
_entity_poly.pdbx_seq_one_letter_code
_entity_poly.pdbx_strand_id
1 'polypeptide(L)'
;MGVSTFGGRGIKSKGNFKASNNQAEYEVLLVRMRLAGEVGAKVLVAKSDSHLVTKDHQEAKKLKREALKYVLITKQLYRQGFSYPLLKCLGEKEAQHAIKEIHEGVCGTHIGGRALTSKITRAGYYWSTLKRDCLVFVKKCNKCQRYAEQHKAPLEQLHSFSSP
;
A
#
# COMPACT_ATOMS: atom_id res chain seq x y z
N MET A 1 -40.60 -5.45 -5.47
CA MET A 1 -39.91 -6.67 -4.98
C MET A 1 -38.94 -7.12 -6.06
N GLY A 2 -37.70 -7.44 -5.69
CA GLY A 2 -36.64 -7.79 -6.62
C GLY A 2 -35.35 -7.96 -5.84
N VAL A 3 -35.14 -9.18 -5.33
CA VAL A 3 -33.89 -9.60 -4.69
C VAL A 3 -33.02 -10.24 -5.74
N SER A 4 -31.77 -9.77 -5.84
CA SER A 4 -30.70 -10.52 -6.48
C SER A 4 -29.56 -10.63 -5.48
N THR A 5 -29.47 -11.80 -4.85
CA THR A 5 -28.30 -12.29 -4.15
C THR A 5 -27.33 -12.86 -5.19
N PHE A 6 -26.10 -12.36 -5.22
CA PHE A 6 -24.95 -13.14 -5.67
C PHE A 6 -23.87 -13.05 -4.60
N GLY A 7 -23.34 -14.21 -4.22
CA GLY A 7 -22.38 -14.40 -3.16
C GLY A 7 -21.01 -13.83 -3.48
N GLY A 8 -20.31 -13.42 -2.42
CA GLY A 8 -18.97 -12.83 -2.46
C GLY A 8 -19.00 -11.42 -1.87
N ARG A 9 -18.42 -11.25 -0.68
CA ARG A 9 -18.21 -10.00 0.11
C ARG A 9 -18.27 -8.71 -0.76
N GLY A 10 -19.49 -8.25 -1.01
CA GLY A 10 -19.78 -7.16 -1.93
C GLY A 10 -20.31 -5.95 -1.19
N ILE A 11 -19.66 -4.81 -1.39
CA ILE A 11 -20.11 -3.49 -0.95
C ILE A 11 -21.48 -3.23 -1.60
N LYS A 12 -22.54 -3.05 -0.81
CA LYS A 12 -23.87 -2.72 -1.35
C LYS A 12 -24.00 -1.21 -1.52
N SER A 13 -24.11 -0.75 -2.77
CA SER A 13 -24.49 0.63 -3.11
C SER A 13 -25.95 0.67 -3.58
N LYS A 14 -26.75 1.59 -3.03
CA LYS A 14 -28.12 1.87 -3.50
C LYS A 14 -28.21 3.37 -3.77
N GLY A 15 -28.55 3.78 -4.99
CA GLY A 15 -28.61 5.19 -5.37
C GLY A 15 -29.57 5.43 -6.53
N ASN A 16 -30.42 6.45 -6.38
CA ASN A 16 -31.21 7.05 -7.46
C ASN A 16 -30.49 8.36 -7.83
N PHE A 17 -29.97 8.47 -9.05
CA PHE A 17 -29.00 9.50 -9.42
C PHE A 17 -29.63 10.61 -10.26
N LYS A 18 -29.35 11.86 -9.89
CA LYS A 18 -29.28 12.99 -10.82
C LYS A 18 -27.85 13.51 -10.72
N ALA A 19 -26.97 13.05 -11.60
CA ALA A 19 -25.54 13.32 -11.54
C ALA A 19 -25.22 14.70 -12.12
N SER A 20 -24.69 15.61 -11.30
CA SER A 20 -23.91 16.74 -11.83
C SER A 20 -22.60 16.16 -12.36
N ASN A 21 -22.45 16.15 -13.68
CA ASN A 21 -21.30 15.56 -14.35
C ASN A 21 -20.05 16.43 -14.09
N ASN A 22 -19.25 16.11 -13.07
CA ASN A 22 -17.87 16.57 -13.06
C ASN A 22 -16.93 15.42 -12.66
N GLN A 23 -15.83 15.30 -13.38
CA GLN A 23 -14.83 14.24 -13.19
C GLN A 23 -14.18 14.34 -11.81
N ALA A 24 -14.02 15.56 -11.29
CA ALA A 24 -13.33 15.82 -10.03
C ALA A 24 -14.06 15.21 -8.82
N GLU A 25 -15.39 15.29 -8.77
CA GLU A 25 -16.18 14.73 -7.68
C GLU A 25 -16.15 13.19 -7.68
N TYR A 26 -16.08 12.58 -8.86
CA TYR A 26 -15.97 11.12 -8.99
C TYR A 26 -14.58 10.61 -8.54
N GLU A 27 -13.52 11.30 -8.92
CA GLU A 27 -12.14 10.98 -8.50
C GLU A 27 -11.96 11.15 -6.99
N VAL A 28 -12.49 12.23 -6.41
CA VAL A 28 -12.47 12.47 -4.96
C VAL A 28 -13.25 11.39 -4.22
N LEU A 29 -14.41 10.97 -4.75
CA LEU A 29 -15.20 9.88 -4.20
C LEU A 29 -14.43 8.55 -4.25
N LEU A 30 -13.75 8.23 -5.35
CA LEU A 30 -12.93 7.02 -5.50
C LEU A 30 -11.74 7.00 -4.54
N VAL A 31 -11.04 8.13 -4.37
CA VAL A 31 -9.95 8.27 -3.40
C VAL A 31 -10.48 8.07 -1.98
N ARG A 32 -11.59 8.72 -1.63
CA ARG A 32 -12.23 8.56 -0.32
C ARG A 32 -12.72 7.13 -0.09
N MET A 33 -13.22 6.43 -1.11
CA MET A 33 -13.67 5.03 -1.04
C MET A 33 -12.49 4.08 -0.83
N ARG A 34 -11.38 4.29 -1.53
CA ARG A 34 -10.16 3.51 -1.36
C ARG A 34 -9.59 3.66 0.06
N LEU A 35 -9.53 4.90 0.56
CA LEU A 35 -9.08 5.20 1.92
C LEU A 35 -10.01 4.63 2.99
N ALA A 36 -11.32 4.65 2.75
CA ALA A 36 -12.30 4.07 3.67
C ALA A 36 -12.11 2.55 3.85
N GLY A 37 -11.71 1.85 2.79
CA GLY A 37 -11.30 0.44 2.86
C GLY A 37 -10.05 0.22 3.71
N GLU A 38 -9.06 1.12 3.63
CA GLU A 38 -7.81 1.03 4.40
C GLU A 38 -8.01 1.27 5.91
N VAL A 39 -8.95 2.14 6.28
CA VAL A 39 -9.30 2.38 7.70
C VAL A 39 -10.31 1.38 8.26
N GLY A 40 -10.70 0.36 7.48
CA GLY A 40 -11.60 -0.71 7.92
C GLY A 40 -13.07 -0.31 8.03
N ALA A 41 -13.49 0.75 7.33
CA ALA A 41 -14.88 1.18 7.34
C ALA A 41 -15.80 0.11 6.70
N LYS A 42 -16.76 -0.39 7.48
CA LYS A 42 -17.64 -1.51 7.08
C LYS A 42 -18.84 -1.08 6.24
N VAL A 43 -19.26 0.19 6.36
CA VAL A 43 -20.43 0.73 5.66
C VAL A 43 -20.11 2.15 5.22
N LEU A 44 -20.22 2.37 3.91
CA LEU A 44 -20.03 3.67 3.29
C LEU A 44 -21.35 4.11 2.66
N VAL A 45 -21.83 5.28 3.07
CA VAL A 45 -22.96 5.93 2.43
C VAL A 45 -22.40 7.08 1.60
N ALA A 46 -22.45 6.93 0.28
CA ALA A 46 -22.22 8.03 -0.63
C ALA A 46 -23.49 8.89 -0.66
N LYS A 47 -23.42 10.12 -0.15
CA LYS A 47 -24.45 11.13 -0.42
C LYS A 47 -24.01 11.95 -1.61
N SER A 48 -24.99 12.37 -2.43
CA SER A 48 -24.78 13.28 -3.54
C SER A 48 -23.94 14.47 -3.07
N ASP A 49 -22.91 14.77 -3.87
CA ASP A 49 -21.86 15.79 -3.67
C ASP A 49 -20.65 15.31 -2.86
N SER A 50 -19.92 14.32 -3.38
CA SER A 50 -18.56 13.93 -2.95
C SER A 50 -18.38 13.41 -1.52
N HIS A 51 -19.41 13.39 -0.68
CA HIS A 51 -19.26 13.12 0.75
C HIS A 51 -19.48 11.64 1.06
N LEU A 52 -18.38 10.94 1.36
CA LEU A 52 -18.43 9.67 2.08
C LEU A 52 -18.60 9.95 3.57
N VAL A 53 -19.74 9.52 4.10
CA VAL A 53 -20.05 9.67 5.52
C VAL A 53 -20.05 8.28 6.15
N THR A 54 -19.14 8.05 7.10
CA THR A 54 -19.26 6.95 8.06
C THR A 54 -20.28 7.37 9.12
N LYS A 55 -21.09 6.43 9.63
CA LYS A 55 -22.09 6.75 10.67
C LYS A 55 -21.45 7.20 11.98
N ASP A 56 -20.21 6.81 12.23
CA ASP A 56 -19.40 7.27 13.35
C ASP A 56 -18.65 8.56 12.99
N HIS A 57 -18.92 9.61 13.77
CA HIS A 57 -18.31 10.93 13.62
C HIS A 57 -16.79 10.94 13.90
N GLN A 58 -16.29 10.06 14.77
CA GLN A 58 -14.86 9.91 15.05
C GLN A 58 -14.13 9.26 13.87
N GLU A 59 -14.73 8.22 13.28
CA GLU A 59 -14.20 7.59 12.07
C GLU A 59 -14.20 8.55 10.88
N ALA A 60 -15.27 9.36 10.73
CA ALA A 60 -15.36 10.35 9.66
C ALA A 60 -14.25 11.41 9.78
N LYS A 61 -13.97 11.86 11.00
CA LYS A 61 -12.87 12.79 11.28
C LYS A 61 -11.50 12.17 10.97
N LYS A 62 -11.28 10.91 11.34
CA LYS A 62 -10.03 10.19 11.02
C LYS A 62 -9.85 10.04 9.52
N LEU A 63 -10.89 9.62 8.80
CA LEU A 63 -10.87 9.48 7.35
C LEU A 63 -10.59 10.81 6.66
N LYS A 64 -11.22 11.90 7.11
CA LYS A 64 -10.96 13.25 6.58
C LYS A 64 -9.49 13.64 6.77
N ARG A 65 -8.93 13.42 7.96
CA ARG A 65 -7.51 13.71 8.25
C ARG A 65 -6.56 12.87 7.39
N GLU A 66 -6.89 11.60 7.15
CA GLU A 66 -6.06 10.74 6.31
C GLU A 66 -6.14 11.15 4.83
N ALA A 67 -7.33 11.49 4.34
CA ALA A 67 -7.54 11.93 2.96
C ALA A 67 -6.77 13.20 2.59
N LEU A 68 -6.59 14.11 3.55
CA LEU A 68 -5.80 15.34 3.35
C LEU A 68 -4.32 15.07 3.03
N LYS A 69 -3.81 13.86 3.29
CA LYS A 69 -2.44 13.46 2.94
C LYS A 69 -2.28 13.09 1.47
N TYR A 70 -3.35 13.07 0.69
CA TYR A 70 -3.33 12.63 -0.70
C TYR A 70 -3.71 13.75 -1.66
N VAL A 71 -3.03 13.80 -2.80
CA VAL A 71 -3.27 14.78 -3.87
C VAL A 71 -3.32 14.05 -5.21
N LEU A 72 -4.25 14.44 -6.07
CA LEU A 72 -4.35 13.94 -7.44
C LEU A 72 -3.70 14.96 -8.39
N ILE A 73 -2.65 14.55 -9.10
CA ILE A 73 -1.94 15.36 -10.09
C ILE A 73 -1.96 14.58 -11.40
N THR A 74 -2.51 15.17 -12.47
CA THR A 74 -2.55 14.56 -13.82
C THR A 74 -3.03 13.10 -13.80
N LYS A 75 -4.17 12.82 -13.13
CA LYS A 75 -4.78 11.48 -12.95
C LYS A 75 -3.93 10.48 -12.15
N GLN A 76 -2.85 10.92 -11.51
CA GLN A 76 -1.99 10.10 -10.68
C GLN A 76 -2.15 10.52 -9.21
N LEU A 77 -2.35 9.53 -8.34
CA LEU A 77 -2.46 9.77 -6.90
C LEU A 77 -1.07 9.87 -6.27
N TYR A 78 -0.87 10.86 -5.43
CA TYR A 78 0.32 11.08 -4.63
C TYR A 78 -0.03 11.16 -3.15
N ARG A 79 0.88 10.72 -2.29
CA ARG A 79 0.81 10.86 -0.84
C ARG A 79 1.91 11.80 -0.35
N GLN A 80 1.55 12.76 0.47
CA GLN A 80 2.48 13.65 1.15
C GLN A 80 3.31 12.83 2.16
N GLY A 81 4.63 12.82 1.96
CA GLY A 81 5.58 12.21 2.89
C GLY A 81 5.96 13.19 3.98
N PHE A 82 6.40 12.68 5.13
CA PHE A 82 6.94 13.53 6.21
C PHE A 82 8.29 14.15 5.82
N SER A 83 9.16 13.37 5.17
CA SER A 83 10.49 13.81 4.70
C SER A 83 10.62 13.86 3.17
N TYR A 84 9.58 13.46 2.44
CA TYR A 84 9.58 13.36 0.99
C TYR A 84 8.43 14.18 0.43
N PRO A 85 8.68 15.16 -0.48
CA PRO A 85 7.68 16.14 -0.87
C PRO A 85 6.40 15.51 -1.42
N LEU A 86 6.50 14.50 -2.29
CA LEU A 86 5.36 13.72 -2.78
C LEU A 86 5.79 12.30 -3.17
N LEU A 87 5.01 11.29 -2.78
CA LEU A 87 5.21 9.89 -3.12
C LEU A 87 4.12 9.42 -4.08
N LYS A 88 4.48 8.92 -5.27
CA LYS A 88 3.56 8.33 -6.22
C LYS A 88 2.93 7.08 -5.63
N CYS A 89 1.59 7.06 -5.56
CA CYS A 89 0.84 5.88 -5.15
C CYS A 89 0.83 4.85 -6.29
N LEU A 90 1.30 3.64 -6.01
CA LEU A 90 1.32 2.55 -6.96
C LEU A 90 0.11 1.62 -6.75
N GLY A 91 -0.43 1.13 -7.86
CA GLY A 91 -1.36 0.00 -7.85
C GLY A 91 -0.66 -1.32 -7.52
N GLU A 92 -1.42 -2.38 -7.28
CA GLU A 92 -0.87 -3.68 -6.89
C GLU A 92 0.17 -4.24 -7.88
N LYS A 93 -0.13 -4.21 -9.18
CA LYS A 93 0.78 -4.69 -10.24
C LYS A 93 2.07 -3.87 -10.29
N GLU A 94 1.95 -2.54 -10.22
CA GLU A 94 3.09 -1.63 -10.21
C GLU A 94 3.95 -1.81 -8.95
N ALA A 95 3.32 -2.00 -7.79
CA ALA A 95 3.99 -2.23 -6.52
C ALA A 95 4.79 -3.54 -6.54
N GLN A 96 4.19 -4.63 -7.04
CA GLN A 96 4.89 -5.92 -7.20
C GLN A 96 6.10 -5.78 -8.13
N HIS A 97 5.94 -5.08 -9.25
CA HIS A 97 7.04 -4.81 -10.17
C HIS A 97 8.13 -3.97 -9.50
N ALA A 98 7.77 -2.87 -8.84
CA ALA A 98 8.72 -2.01 -8.14
C ALA A 98 9.54 -2.75 -7.07
N ILE A 99 8.89 -3.62 -6.28
CA ILE A 99 9.58 -4.48 -5.31
C ILE A 99 10.59 -5.39 -6.03
N LYS A 100 10.15 -6.08 -7.08
CA LYS A 100 10.97 -7.04 -7.82
C LYS A 100 12.18 -6.36 -8.47
N GLU A 101 11.97 -5.27 -9.19
CA GLU A 101 13.06 -4.55 -9.87
C GLU A 101 14.10 -4.01 -8.89
N ILE A 102 13.66 -3.42 -7.77
CA ILE A 102 14.59 -2.83 -6.78
C ILE A 102 15.33 -3.92 -5.98
N HIS A 103 14.71 -5.07 -5.75
CA HIS A 103 15.30 -6.17 -4.98
C HIS A 103 16.17 -7.10 -5.84
N GLU A 104 15.70 -7.45 -7.04
CA GLU A 104 16.23 -8.53 -7.90
C GLU A 104 16.61 -8.07 -9.33
N GLY A 105 16.35 -6.82 -9.70
CA GLY A 105 16.70 -6.30 -11.02
C GLY A 105 18.20 -6.26 -11.26
N VAL A 106 18.63 -5.67 -12.38
CA VAL A 106 20.05 -5.62 -12.79
C VAL A 106 20.94 -5.03 -11.69
N CYS A 107 20.44 -4.02 -10.97
CA CYS A 107 21.11 -3.40 -9.82
C CYS A 107 20.51 -3.84 -8.46
N GLY A 108 19.93 -5.03 -8.40
CA GLY A 108 19.27 -5.60 -7.22
C GLY A 108 20.27 -5.88 -6.09
N THR A 109 19.94 -5.46 -4.87
CA THR A 109 20.87 -5.52 -3.72
C THR A 109 20.52 -6.58 -2.69
N HIS A 110 19.45 -7.38 -2.89
CA HIS A 110 19.01 -8.42 -1.96
C HIS A 110 18.90 -8.01 -0.46
N ILE A 111 18.60 -6.73 -0.21
CA ILE A 111 18.55 -6.15 1.13
C ILE A 111 17.31 -6.59 1.93
N GLY A 112 17.41 -6.52 3.25
CA GLY A 112 16.29 -6.82 4.16
C GLY A 112 15.06 -5.94 3.95
N GLY A 113 13.87 -6.45 4.26
CA GLY A 113 12.59 -5.80 3.93
C GLY A 113 12.39 -4.39 4.50
N ARG A 114 12.95 -4.07 5.68
CA ARG A 114 12.94 -2.70 6.23
C ARG A 114 13.77 -1.75 5.37
N ALA A 115 14.98 -2.15 4.99
CA ALA A 115 15.87 -1.35 4.14
C ALA A 115 15.29 -1.21 2.71
N LEU A 116 14.66 -2.28 2.20
CA LEU A 116 13.94 -2.25 0.92
C LEU A 116 12.79 -1.24 0.95
N THR A 117 11.98 -1.23 2.01
CA THR A 117 10.92 -0.23 2.21
C THR A 117 11.48 1.18 2.10
N SER A 118 12.57 1.48 2.79
CA SER A 118 13.21 2.80 2.73
C SER A 118 13.74 3.14 1.35
N LYS A 119 14.29 2.17 0.61
CA LYS A 119 14.80 2.38 -0.76
C LYS A 119 13.64 2.71 -1.72
N ILE A 120 12.51 2.03 -1.58
CA ILE A 120 11.29 2.28 -2.38
C ILE A 120 10.69 3.66 -2.05
N THR A 121 10.59 4.02 -0.77
CA THR A 121 10.12 5.35 -0.38
C THR A 121 11.05 6.45 -0.89
N ARG A 122 12.37 6.25 -0.83
CA ARG A 122 13.36 7.19 -1.42
C ARG A 122 13.25 7.31 -2.94
N ALA A 123 12.87 6.23 -3.62
CA ALA A 123 12.57 6.26 -5.05
C ALA A 123 11.25 6.96 -5.39
N GLY A 124 10.52 7.46 -4.38
CA GLY A 124 9.31 8.25 -4.57
C GLY A 124 8.03 7.42 -4.67
N TYR A 125 8.01 6.17 -4.22
CA TYR A 125 6.84 5.29 -4.34
C TYR A 125 6.17 4.98 -3.00
N TYR A 126 4.85 4.78 -3.03
CA TYR A 126 4.04 4.44 -1.88
C TYR A 126 2.86 3.53 -2.23
N TRP A 127 2.48 2.66 -1.28
CA TRP A 127 1.18 2.02 -1.17
C TRP A 127 0.95 1.60 0.29
N SER A 128 -0.29 1.35 0.70
CA SER A 128 -0.65 1.16 2.11
C SER A 128 -0.03 -0.07 2.78
N THR A 129 0.23 -1.13 2.00
CA THR A 129 0.87 -2.37 2.48
C THR A 129 2.38 -2.43 2.24
N LEU A 130 3.02 -1.36 1.77
CA LEU A 130 4.43 -1.29 1.36
C LEU A 130 5.38 -2.05 2.30
N LYS A 131 5.33 -1.74 3.60
CA LYS A 131 6.20 -2.38 4.60
C LYS A 131 5.96 -3.88 4.69
N ARG A 132 4.70 -4.32 4.71
CA ARG A 132 4.33 -5.73 4.81
C ARG A 132 4.78 -6.47 3.55
N ASP A 133 4.52 -5.90 2.38
CA ASP A 133 4.81 -6.55 1.10
C ASP A 133 6.31 -6.73 0.91
N CYS A 134 7.12 -5.72 1.26
CA CYS A 134 8.58 -5.83 1.26
C CYS A 134 9.08 -6.94 2.19
N LEU A 135 8.54 -7.05 3.41
CA LEU A 135 8.93 -8.08 4.37
C LEU A 135 8.56 -9.48 3.87
N VAL A 136 7.34 -9.64 3.34
CA VAL A 136 6.86 -10.92 2.79
C VAL A 136 7.66 -11.32 1.56
N PHE A 137 7.98 -10.37 0.67
CA PHE A 137 8.75 -10.64 -0.54
C PHE A 137 10.16 -11.12 -0.21
N VAL A 138 10.90 -10.40 0.63
CA VAL A 138 12.26 -10.79 1.03
C VAL A 138 12.26 -12.14 1.76
N LYS A 139 11.25 -12.42 2.60
CA LYS A 139 11.10 -13.72 3.27
C LYS A 139 10.91 -14.87 2.28
N LYS A 140 10.33 -14.62 1.10
CA LYS A 140 10.12 -15.62 0.04
C LYS A 140 11.26 -15.67 -0.99
N CYS A 141 12.22 -14.75 -0.95
CA CYS A 141 13.30 -14.71 -1.93
C CYS A 141 14.29 -15.86 -1.70
N ASN A 142 14.37 -16.79 -2.65
CA ASN A 142 15.24 -17.97 -2.57
C ASN A 142 16.72 -17.60 -2.37
N LYS A 143 17.22 -16.58 -3.08
CA LYS A 143 18.60 -16.11 -2.90
C LYS A 143 18.84 -15.67 -1.46
N CYS A 144 17.96 -14.85 -0.90
CA CYS A 144 18.07 -14.41 0.49
C CYS A 144 17.96 -15.57 1.50
N GLN A 145 17.10 -16.56 1.27
CA GLN A 145 16.96 -17.71 2.18
C GLN A 145 18.23 -18.56 2.21
N ARG A 146 18.83 -18.87 1.05
CA ARG A 146 20.07 -19.66 0.97
C ARG A 146 21.22 -19.02 1.75
N TYR A 147 21.41 -17.69 1.63
CA TYR A 147 22.44 -16.98 2.41
C TYR A 147 22.14 -16.96 3.91
N ALA A 148 20.86 -16.88 4.31
CA ALA A 148 20.48 -16.89 5.71
C ALA A 148 20.68 -18.27 6.38
N GLU A 149 20.50 -19.36 5.64
CA GLU A 149 20.74 -20.73 6.10
C GLU A 149 22.24 -21.02 6.25
N GLN A 150 23.07 -20.56 5.32
CA GLN A 150 24.53 -20.68 5.43
C GLN A 150 25.08 -20.00 6.70
N HIS A 151 24.50 -18.87 7.08
CA HIS A 151 24.87 -18.16 8.31
C HIS A 151 24.39 -18.86 9.61
N LYS A 152 23.50 -19.84 9.51
CA LYS A 152 23.00 -20.65 10.63
C LYS A 152 23.70 -22.00 10.78
N ALA A 153 24.62 -22.34 9.88
CA ALA A 153 25.44 -23.53 10.03
C ALA A 153 26.26 -23.42 11.34
N PRO A 154 26.55 -24.55 12.02
CA PRO A 154 27.35 -24.55 13.23
C PRO A 154 28.66 -23.77 12.99
N LEU A 155 29.09 -22.97 13.96
CA LEU A 155 30.41 -22.36 13.92
C LEU A 155 31.42 -23.52 13.94
N GLU A 156 31.95 -23.94 12.80
CA GLU A 156 33.14 -24.79 12.76
C GLU A 156 34.19 -24.10 13.64
N GLN A 157 34.76 -24.82 14.61
CA GLN A 157 35.72 -24.25 15.54
C GLN A 157 36.85 -23.64 14.72
N LEU A 158 37.00 -22.31 14.79
CA LEU A 158 38.16 -21.64 14.23
C LEU A 158 39.33 -22.06 15.13
N HIS A 159 40.10 -23.05 14.70
CA HIS A 159 41.32 -23.43 15.39
C HIS A 159 42.25 -22.21 15.39
N SER A 160 42.45 -21.62 16.57
CA SER A 160 43.43 -20.58 16.79
C SER A 160 44.82 -21.16 16.62
N PHE A 161 45.46 -20.83 15.50
CA PHE A 161 46.88 -21.12 15.29
C PHE A 161 47.68 -20.19 16.20
N SER A 162 48.21 -20.71 17.30
CA SER A 162 49.30 -20.06 18.02
C SER A 162 50.56 -20.15 17.17
N SER A 163 51.15 -18.99 16.86
CA SER A 163 52.43 -18.90 16.15
C SER A 163 53.58 -19.42 17.04
N PRO A 164 54.66 -19.99 16.46
CA PRO A 164 55.78 -20.58 17.18
C PRO A 164 56.54 -19.60 18.07
#